data_AF-A0A6M8W588-F1
#
_entry.id   AF-A0A6M8W588-F1
#
_cell.length_a   1.000
_cell.length_b   1.000
_cell.length_c   1.000
_cell.angle_alpha   90.00
_cell.angle_beta   90.00
_cell.angle_gamma   90.00
#
_symmetry.space_group_name_H-M   'P 1'
#
loop_
_entity.id
_entity.type
_entity.pdbx_description
1 polymer ?
#
loop_
_entity_poly.entity_id
_entity_poly.type
_entity_poly.pdbx_seq_one_letter_code
_entity_poly.pdbx_strand_id
1 'polypeptide(L)'
;MDRLKKHLDFVKAQIAYNHKCLQKFSENSRGWQNCADRIKKFESLYADLEQFSRGEAAQVDHPTSDVPRLTLLPSDLEGLPEELIKQLAIGPSEQADFQILSIIEEYGGVASLDQIIIALYKKTGEISERSKLNSKLYRISQKGLIKNVEGKKAVYAIKDYKGEIP
;
A
#
# COMPACT_ATOMS: atom_id res chain seq x y z
N MET A 1 3.44 15.87 20.84
CA MET A 1 2.51 15.15 21.74
C MET A 1 1.16 15.86 21.92
N ASP A 2 1.09 17.17 22.26
CA ASP A 2 -0.19 17.85 22.59
C ASP A 2 -1.22 17.97 21.44
N ARG A 3 -0.76 18.10 20.17
CA ARG A 3 -1.67 18.18 19.01
C ARG A 3 -2.34 16.84 18.66
N LEU A 4 -1.61 15.73 18.77
CA LEU A 4 -2.13 14.40 18.45
C LEU A 4 -3.22 13.99 19.44
N LYS A 5 -3.02 14.28 20.73
CA LYS A 5 -4.03 14.06 21.77
C LYS A 5 -5.34 14.81 21.49
N LYS A 6 -5.27 16.08 21.08
CA LYS A 6 -6.44 16.86 20.66
C LYS A 6 -7.22 16.21 19.51
N HIS A 7 -6.51 15.63 18.55
CA HIS A 7 -7.15 14.92 17.43
C HIS A 7 -7.77 13.59 17.87
N LEU A 8 -7.12 12.82 18.74
CA LEU A 8 -7.69 11.59 19.32
C LEU A 8 -8.97 11.88 20.12
N ASP A 9 -8.95 12.91 20.95
CA ASP A 9 -10.10 13.33 21.74
C ASP A 9 -11.27 13.77 20.83
N PHE A 10 -10.97 14.50 19.75
CA PHE A 10 -11.97 14.89 18.77
C PHE A 10 -12.59 13.68 18.05
N VAL A 11 -11.77 12.75 17.57
CA VAL A 11 -12.26 11.55 16.86
C VAL A 11 -13.13 10.70 17.80
N LYS A 12 -12.72 10.54 19.06
CA LYS A 12 -13.52 9.85 20.09
C LYS A 12 -14.87 10.52 20.34
N ALA A 13 -14.91 11.86 20.36
CA ALA A 13 -16.16 12.61 20.46
C ALA A 13 -17.06 12.41 19.24
N GLN A 14 -16.50 12.32 18.03
CA GLN A 14 -17.26 12.02 16.81
C GLN A 14 -17.83 10.61 16.81
N ILE A 15 -17.08 9.60 17.27
CA ILE A 15 -17.58 8.23 17.42
C ILE A 15 -18.79 8.21 18.36
N ALA A 16 -18.66 8.83 19.54
CA ALA A 16 -19.75 8.92 20.52
C ALA A 16 -20.99 9.66 19.99
N TYR A 17 -20.80 10.73 19.21
CA TYR A 17 -21.89 11.46 18.56
C TYR A 17 -22.64 10.58 17.54
N ASN A 18 -21.91 9.83 16.70
CA ASN A 18 -22.53 8.97 15.70
C ASN A 18 -23.22 7.74 16.35
N HIS A 19 -22.72 7.22 17.47
CA HIS A 19 -23.47 6.21 18.25
C HIS A 19 -24.81 6.73 18.76
N LYS A 20 -24.84 7.98 19.27
CA LYS A 20 -26.11 8.63 19.65
C LYS A 20 -27.02 8.90 18.45
N CYS A 21 -26.43 9.13 17.28
CA CYS A 21 -27.18 9.24 16.03
C CYS A 21 -27.89 7.91 15.67
N LEU A 22 -27.24 6.75 15.84
CA LEU A 22 -27.86 5.45 15.59
C LEU A 22 -29.13 5.23 16.41
N GLN A 23 -29.17 5.73 17.65
CA GLN A 23 -30.35 5.61 18.54
C GLN A 23 -31.54 6.47 18.07
N LYS A 24 -31.33 7.45 17.19
CA LYS A 24 -32.39 8.35 16.69
C LYS A 24 -33.04 7.87 15.39
N PHE A 25 -32.44 6.88 14.73
CA PHE A 25 -32.90 6.38 13.44
C PHE A 25 -33.37 4.93 13.59
N SER A 26 -34.39 4.53 12.84
CA SER A 26 -34.75 3.13 12.75
C SER A 26 -33.62 2.34 12.11
N GLU A 27 -33.39 1.14 12.62
CA GLU A 27 -32.39 0.20 12.12
C GLU A 27 -32.58 -0.01 10.61
N ASN A 28 -31.47 -0.03 9.85
CA ASN A 28 -31.45 -0.11 8.39
C ASN A 28 -32.05 1.07 7.60
N SER A 29 -32.45 2.16 8.26
CA SER A 29 -32.75 3.40 7.53
C SER A 29 -31.48 4.00 6.93
N ARG A 30 -31.63 4.82 5.88
CA ARG A 30 -30.49 5.51 5.25
C ARG A 30 -29.72 6.39 6.23
N GLY A 31 -30.41 7.00 7.20
CA GLY A 31 -29.79 7.76 8.29
C GLY A 31 -28.98 6.89 9.25
N TRP A 32 -29.50 5.70 9.57
CA TRP A 32 -28.81 4.71 10.39
C TRP A 32 -27.54 4.19 9.69
N GLN A 33 -27.64 3.78 8.42
CA GLN A 33 -26.50 3.30 7.64
C GLN A 33 -25.38 4.35 7.54
N ASN A 34 -25.73 5.60 7.28
CA ASN A 34 -24.76 6.70 7.24
C ASN A 34 -24.05 6.89 8.59
N CYS A 35 -24.77 6.79 9.71
CA CYS A 35 -24.17 6.91 11.03
C CYS A 35 -23.32 5.68 11.38
N ALA A 36 -23.70 4.47 10.94
CA ALA A 36 -22.92 3.25 11.11
C ALA A 36 -21.61 3.28 10.29
N ASP A 37 -21.67 3.69 9.03
CA ASP A 37 -20.49 3.80 8.17
C ASP A 37 -19.51 4.88 8.67
N ARG A 38 -20.03 5.98 9.21
CA ARG A 38 -19.19 7.01 9.84
C ARG A 38 -18.49 6.48 11.09
N ILE A 39 -19.17 5.71 11.94
CA ILE A 39 -18.55 5.08 13.12
C ILE A 39 -17.37 4.23 12.68
N LYS A 40 -17.56 3.30 11.74
CA LYS A 40 -16.48 2.44 11.23
C LYS A 40 -15.27 3.24 10.74
N LYS A 41 -15.51 4.30 9.97
CA LYS A 41 -14.44 5.18 9.47
C LYS A 41 -13.69 5.90 10.59
N PHE A 42 -14.40 6.41 11.59
CA PHE A 42 -13.78 7.09 12.72
C PHE A 42 -13.07 6.13 13.69
N GLU A 43 -13.57 4.90 13.86
CA GLU A 43 -12.90 3.86 14.64
C GLU A 43 -11.57 3.46 14.00
N SER A 44 -11.56 3.22 12.68
CA SER A 44 -10.32 2.97 11.92
C SER A 44 -9.34 4.14 12.06
N LEU A 45 -9.80 5.38 11.87
CA LEU A 45 -8.95 6.56 12.04
C LEU A 45 -8.40 6.69 13.47
N TYR A 46 -9.19 6.35 14.50
CA TYR A 46 -8.73 6.37 15.88
C TYR A 46 -7.62 5.35 16.12
N ALA A 47 -7.78 4.13 15.61
CA ALA A 47 -6.78 3.08 15.71
C ALA A 47 -5.45 3.49 15.06
N ASP A 48 -5.50 4.04 13.84
CA ASP A 48 -4.32 4.54 13.12
C ASP A 48 -3.60 5.63 13.94
N LEU A 49 -4.35 6.62 14.43
CA LEU A 49 -3.79 7.72 15.24
C LEU A 49 -3.20 7.24 16.57
N GLU A 50 -3.79 6.20 17.17
CA GLU A 50 -3.28 5.60 18.40
C GLU A 50 -1.96 4.85 18.14
N GLN A 51 -1.84 4.12 17.02
CA GLN A 51 -0.60 3.48 16.58
C GLN A 51 0.51 4.52 16.38
N PHE A 52 0.22 5.62 15.70
CA PHE A 52 1.17 6.75 15.55
C PHE A 52 1.56 7.38 16.90
N SER A 53 0.65 7.40 17.88
CA SER A 53 0.93 7.97 19.20
C SER A 53 1.87 7.12 20.05
N ARG A 54 1.89 5.81 19.83
CA ARG A 54 2.72 4.84 20.57
C ARG A 54 4.15 4.76 20.03
N GLY A 55 4.45 5.44 18.91
CA GLY A 55 5.76 5.39 18.27
C GLY A 55 6.08 4.03 17.63
N GLU A 56 5.08 3.17 17.51
CA GLU A 56 5.17 1.94 16.74
C GLU A 56 5.14 2.36 15.28
N ALA A 57 6.27 2.16 14.58
CA ALA A 57 6.34 2.35 13.14
C ALA A 57 5.18 1.59 12.50
N ALA A 58 4.42 2.28 11.65
CA ALA A 58 3.24 1.74 11.01
C ALA A 58 3.57 0.38 10.40
N GLN A 59 3.07 -0.70 11.01
CA GLN A 59 2.74 -1.87 10.22
C GLN A 59 1.59 -1.41 9.35
N VAL A 60 1.92 -1.13 8.09
CA VAL A 60 0.94 -0.83 7.06
C VAL A 60 0.08 -2.08 6.99
N ASP A 61 -1.11 -2.05 7.59
CA ASP A 61 -2.15 -3.01 7.30
C ASP A 61 -2.43 -2.87 5.80
N HIS A 62 -1.79 -3.75 5.01
CA HIS A 62 -2.16 -3.92 3.63
C HIS A 62 -3.65 -4.24 3.62
N PRO A 63 -4.46 -3.55 2.80
CA PRO A 63 -5.86 -3.91 2.66
C PRO A 63 -5.88 -5.40 2.34
N THR A 64 -6.53 -6.17 3.21
CA THR A 64 -6.80 -7.59 3.05
C THR A 64 -7.56 -7.76 1.75
N SER A 65 -6.82 -7.88 0.66
CA SER A 65 -7.33 -8.42 -0.58
C SER A 65 -7.68 -9.86 -0.20
N ASP A 66 -8.97 -10.20 -0.18
CA ASP A 66 -9.52 -11.57 0.03
C ASP A 66 -9.02 -12.61 -0.99
N VAL A 67 -7.95 -12.30 -1.72
CA VAL A 67 -7.33 -13.13 -2.73
C VAL A 67 -6.09 -13.75 -2.08
N PRO A 68 -6.02 -15.09 -1.96
CA PRO A 68 -4.82 -15.75 -1.44
C PRO A 68 -3.61 -15.36 -2.28
N ARG A 69 -2.64 -14.71 -1.62
CA ARG A 69 -1.41 -14.25 -2.25
C ARG A 69 -0.36 -15.35 -2.17
N LEU A 70 -0.09 -15.98 -3.29
CA LEU A 70 0.91 -17.05 -3.41
C LEU A 70 2.31 -16.53 -3.83
N THR A 71 2.51 -15.21 -3.88
CA THR A 71 3.76 -14.59 -4.35
C THR A 71 4.37 -13.73 -3.26
N LEU A 72 5.64 -14.00 -2.93
CA LEU A 72 6.44 -13.22 -1.97
C LEU A 72 6.62 -11.78 -2.45
N LEU A 73 6.68 -10.84 -1.51
CA LEU A 73 7.11 -9.47 -1.73
C LEU A 73 8.53 -9.21 -1.24
N PRO A 74 9.15 -8.10 -1.69
CA PRO A 74 10.32 -7.55 -1.03
C PRO A 74 10.12 -7.35 0.47
N SER A 75 8.96 -6.82 0.89
CA SER A 75 8.62 -6.58 2.29
C SER A 75 8.54 -7.85 3.14
N ASP A 76 8.20 -9.00 2.53
CA ASP A 76 8.14 -10.28 3.25
C ASP A 76 9.55 -10.81 3.59
N LEU A 77 10.59 -10.27 2.93
CA LEU A 77 11.99 -10.67 3.12
C LEU A 77 12.74 -9.75 4.07
N GLU A 78 12.18 -8.58 4.41
CA GLU A 78 12.84 -7.60 5.27
C GLU A 78 12.99 -8.13 6.70
N GLY A 79 14.21 -8.10 7.23
CA GLY A 79 14.51 -8.56 8.59
C GLY A 79 14.63 -10.08 8.75
N LEU A 80 14.54 -10.86 7.68
CA LEU A 80 14.76 -12.31 7.74
C LEU A 80 16.27 -12.64 7.81
N PRO A 81 16.67 -13.67 8.58
CA PRO A 81 18.03 -14.17 8.56
C PRO A 81 18.44 -14.64 7.16
N GLU A 82 19.67 -14.37 6.73
CA GLU A 82 20.16 -14.79 5.41
C GLU A 82 20.04 -16.30 5.18
N GLU A 83 20.20 -17.11 6.23
CA GLU A 83 20.05 -18.57 6.15
C GLU A 83 18.64 -18.98 5.75
N LEU A 84 17.63 -18.24 6.19
CA LEU A 84 16.23 -18.47 5.82
C LEU A 84 15.96 -17.98 4.40
N ILE A 85 16.50 -16.82 4.02
CA ILE A 85 16.37 -16.30 2.65
C ILE A 85 16.97 -17.28 1.63
N LYS A 86 18.09 -17.94 1.96
CA LYS A 86 18.72 -18.98 1.13
C LYS A 86 17.87 -20.24 0.96
N GLN A 87 16.97 -20.53 1.90
CA GLN A 87 16.03 -21.65 1.80
C GLN A 87 14.81 -21.31 0.93
N LEU A 88 14.55 -20.02 0.70
CA LEU A 88 13.51 -19.59 -0.23
C LEU A 88 14.02 -19.83 -1.65
N ALA A 89 13.22 -20.50 -2.48
CA ALA A 89 13.54 -20.79 -3.88
C ALA A 89 13.40 -19.54 -4.78
N ILE A 90 13.97 -18.40 -4.36
CA ILE A 90 13.87 -17.12 -5.06
C ILE A 90 14.80 -17.17 -6.28
N GLY A 91 14.20 -17.29 -7.45
CA GLY A 91 14.94 -17.29 -8.71
C GLY A 91 15.47 -15.90 -9.10
N PRO A 92 16.42 -15.83 -10.04
CA PRO A 92 16.95 -14.55 -10.54
C PRO A 92 15.87 -13.66 -11.18
N SER A 93 14.81 -14.26 -11.72
CA SER A 93 13.66 -13.48 -12.23
C SER A 93 12.88 -12.79 -11.11
N GLU A 94 12.74 -13.42 -9.93
CA GLU A 94 12.00 -12.83 -8.81
C GLU A 94 12.81 -11.73 -8.12
N GLN A 95 14.13 -11.91 -8.01
CA GLN A 95 15.01 -10.84 -7.54
C GLN A 95 14.90 -9.58 -8.41
N ALA A 96 14.84 -9.75 -9.73
CA ALA A 96 14.66 -8.62 -10.64
C ALA A 96 13.26 -7.98 -10.50
N ASP A 97 12.22 -8.77 -10.23
CA ASP A 97 10.88 -8.24 -9.94
C ASP A 97 10.90 -7.41 -8.65
N PHE A 98 11.58 -7.87 -7.59
CA PHE A 98 11.74 -7.14 -6.33
C PHE A 98 12.52 -5.84 -6.50
N GLN A 99 13.55 -5.83 -7.34
CA GLN A 99 14.27 -4.60 -7.67
C GLN A 99 13.38 -3.57 -8.37
N ILE A 100 12.51 -4.00 -9.29
CA ILE A 100 11.57 -3.10 -9.96
C ILE A 100 10.56 -2.53 -8.96
N LEU A 101 10.05 -3.36 -8.05
CA LEU A 101 9.11 -2.91 -7.01
C LEU A 101 9.73 -1.89 -6.07
N SER A 102 10.93 -2.15 -5.56
CA SER A 102 11.65 -1.20 -4.68
C SER A 102 11.95 0.12 -5.40
N ILE A 103 12.28 0.10 -6.70
CA ILE A 103 12.42 1.32 -7.49
C ILE A 103 11.10 2.10 -7.55
N ILE A 104 9.96 1.44 -7.82
CA ILE A 104 8.68 2.15 -7.87
C ILE A 104 8.32 2.74 -6.50
N GLU A 105 8.62 2.03 -5.40
CA GLU A 105 8.46 2.52 -4.02
C GLU A 105 9.32 3.75 -3.72
N GLU A 106 10.61 3.72 -4.09
CA GLU A 106 11.53 4.85 -3.92
C GLU A 106 11.09 6.12 -4.66
N TYR A 107 10.40 5.96 -5.78
CA TYR A 107 9.81 7.07 -6.54
C TYR A 107 8.46 7.55 -5.98
N GLY A 108 8.07 7.07 -4.78
CA GLY A 108 6.83 7.46 -4.11
C GLY A 108 5.63 6.59 -4.51
N GLY A 109 5.86 5.38 -5.05
CA GLY A 109 4.81 4.43 -5.39
C GLY A 109 4.26 4.56 -6.82
N VAL A 110 4.78 5.50 -7.61
CA VAL A 110 4.50 5.65 -9.05
C VAL A 110 5.78 5.97 -9.79
N ALA A 111 6.06 5.24 -10.88
CA ALA A 111 7.19 5.53 -11.74
C ALA A 111 6.84 5.32 -13.23
N SER A 112 7.42 6.15 -14.09
CA SER A 112 7.41 5.92 -15.53
C SER A 112 8.43 4.85 -15.90
N LEU A 113 8.22 4.19 -17.04
CA LEU A 113 9.16 3.22 -17.59
C LEU A 113 10.56 3.81 -17.74
N ASP A 114 10.67 5.06 -18.17
CA ASP A 114 11.96 5.72 -18.38
C ASP A 114 12.66 5.97 -17.03
N GLN A 115 11.91 6.34 -15.98
CA GLN A 115 12.45 6.44 -14.61
C GLN A 115 12.95 5.08 -14.11
N ILE A 116 12.20 4.01 -14.36
CA ILE A 116 12.59 2.64 -13.98
C ILE A 116 13.88 2.22 -14.71
N ILE A 117 14.01 2.50 -16.01
CA ILE A 117 15.23 2.20 -16.79
C ILE A 117 16.44 2.93 -16.20
N ILE A 118 16.29 4.23 -15.92
CA ILE A 118 17.38 5.04 -15.35
C ILE A 118 17.78 4.53 -13.96
N ALA A 119 16.79 4.22 -13.12
CA ALA A 119 17.02 3.73 -11.77
C ALA A 119 17.69 2.34 -11.76
N LEU A 120 17.25 1.43 -12.64
CA LEU A 120 17.90 0.12 -12.82
C LEU A 120 19.37 0.29 -13.21
N TYR A 121 19.66 1.12 -14.22
CA TYR A 121 21.03 1.38 -14.64
C TYR A 121 21.88 1.97 -13.50
N LYS A 122 21.34 2.91 -12.73
CA LYS A 122 22.06 3.51 -11.59
C LYS A 122 22.35 2.49 -10.48
N LYS A 123 21.50 1.49 -10.27
CA LYS A 123 21.68 0.47 -9.23
C LYS A 123 22.55 -0.70 -9.64
N THR A 124 22.39 -1.20 -10.87
CA THR A 124 23.05 -2.44 -11.33
C THR A 124 24.13 -2.20 -12.37
N GLY A 125 24.15 -1.03 -13.02
CA GLY A 125 25.00 -0.75 -14.18
C GLY A 125 24.54 -1.43 -15.47
N GLU A 126 23.43 -2.19 -15.43
CA GLU A 126 22.95 -2.97 -16.56
C GLU A 126 22.02 -2.15 -17.48
N ILE A 127 22.26 -2.21 -18.78
CA ILE A 127 21.39 -1.60 -19.80
C ILE A 127 20.35 -2.64 -20.22
N SER A 128 19.15 -2.55 -19.65
CA SER A 128 18.01 -3.37 -20.03
C SER A 128 17.31 -2.82 -21.29
N GLU A 129 17.02 -3.68 -22.26
CA GLU A 129 16.18 -3.31 -23.40
C GLU A 129 14.75 -2.96 -22.95
N ARG A 130 14.21 -1.88 -23.52
CA ARG A 130 12.84 -1.40 -23.23
C ARG A 130 11.77 -2.47 -23.44
N SER A 131 11.91 -3.29 -24.48
CA SER A 131 10.99 -4.40 -24.80
C SER A 131 10.98 -5.46 -23.70
N LYS A 132 12.16 -5.89 -23.25
CA LYS A 132 12.34 -6.87 -22.18
C LYS A 132 11.76 -6.36 -20.86
N LEU A 133 11.98 -5.08 -20.55
CA LEU A 133 11.45 -4.47 -19.34
C LEU A 133 9.92 -4.35 -19.39
N ASN A 134 9.34 -3.97 -20.53
CA ASN A 134 7.89 -3.96 -20.73
C ASN A 134 7.25 -5.34 -20.50
N SER A 135 7.83 -6.40 -21.07
CA SER A 135 7.35 -7.77 -20.85
C SER A 135 7.45 -8.17 -19.38
N LYS A 136 8.48 -7.72 -18.66
CA LYS A 136 8.64 -7.97 -17.22
C LYS A 136 7.60 -7.21 -16.39
N LEU A 137 7.43 -5.92 -16.63
CA LEU A 137 6.40 -5.09 -15.98
C LEU A 137 4.99 -5.64 -16.22
N TYR A 138 4.71 -6.15 -17.43
CA TYR A 138 3.45 -6.84 -17.70
C TYR A 138 3.26 -8.07 -16.81
N ARG A 139 4.28 -8.94 -16.66
CA ARG A 139 4.22 -10.11 -15.77
C ARG A 139 4.04 -9.72 -14.31
N ILE A 140 4.74 -8.69 -13.83
CA ILE A 140 4.59 -8.15 -12.47
C ILE A 140 3.18 -7.61 -12.25
N SER A 141 2.59 -7.00 -13.29
CA SER A 141 1.20 -6.54 -13.25
C SER A 141 0.19 -7.69 -13.21
N GLN A 142 0.43 -8.77 -13.96
CA GLN A 142 -0.38 -9.99 -13.90
C GLN A 142 -0.31 -10.68 -12.53
N LYS A 143 0.82 -10.58 -11.83
CA LYS A 143 0.97 -11.02 -10.43
C LYS A 143 0.21 -10.11 -9.44
N GLY A 144 -0.39 -9.01 -9.90
CA GLY A 144 -1.13 -8.06 -9.07
C GLY A 144 -0.26 -7.20 -8.17
N LEU A 145 1.04 -7.08 -8.44
CA LEU A 145 1.96 -6.29 -7.62
C LEU A 145 1.99 -4.81 -8.04
N ILE A 146 1.81 -4.56 -9.34
CA ILE A 146 1.72 -3.21 -9.92
C ILE A 146 0.49 -3.08 -10.82
N LYS A 147 0.00 -1.85 -10.98
CA LYS A 147 -1.07 -1.47 -11.90
C LYS A 147 -0.58 -0.42 -12.89
N ASN A 148 -1.11 -0.46 -14.11
CA ASN A 148 -0.94 0.65 -15.04
C ASN A 148 -1.78 1.84 -14.56
N VAL A 149 -1.24 3.03 -14.69
CA VAL A 149 -1.97 4.26 -14.39
C VAL A 149 -2.95 4.57 -15.52
N GLU A 150 -4.23 4.72 -15.19
CA GLU A 150 -5.25 5.09 -16.16
C GLU A 150 -4.95 6.45 -16.80
N GLY A 151 -5.07 6.53 -18.13
CA GLY A 151 -4.80 7.76 -18.89
C GLY A 151 -3.31 8.07 -19.13
N LYS A 152 -2.36 7.31 -18.56
CA LYS A 152 -0.92 7.50 -18.80
C LYS A 152 -0.24 6.28 -19.39
N LYS A 153 0.41 6.46 -20.54
CA LYS A 153 1.19 5.40 -21.19
C LYS A 153 2.51 5.18 -20.46
N ALA A 154 2.85 3.90 -20.23
CA ALA A 154 4.12 3.48 -19.64
C ALA A 154 4.38 4.08 -18.24
N VAL A 155 3.33 4.25 -17.43
CA VAL A 155 3.41 4.65 -16.03
C VAL A 155 2.80 3.57 -15.16
N TYR A 156 3.54 3.16 -14.15
CA TYR A 156 3.23 2.04 -13.28
C TYR A 156 3.14 2.53 -11.84
N ALA A 157 2.14 2.03 -11.13
CA ALA A 157 1.90 2.32 -9.73
C ALA A 157 1.85 1.01 -8.93
N ILE A 158 2.21 1.06 -7.65
CA ILE A 158 1.97 -0.08 -6.75
C ILE A 158 0.47 -0.27 -6.59
N LYS A 159 0.01 -1.52 -6.42
CA LYS A 159 -1.41 -1.86 -6.29
C LYS A 159 -2.15 -0.94 -5.31
N ASP A 160 -1.54 -0.66 -4.16
CA ASP A 160 -2.11 0.15 -3.07
C ASP A 160 -1.83 1.65 -3.18
N TYR A 161 -1.30 2.14 -4.30
CA TYR A 161 -1.07 3.58 -4.47
C TYR A 161 -2.40 4.35 -4.45
N LYS A 162 -2.55 5.24 -3.45
CA LYS A 162 -3.71 6.12 -3.19
C LYS A 162 -3.43 7.62 -3.48
N GLY A 163 -2.25 7.95 -4.01
CA GLY A 163 -1.89 9.34 -4.29
C GLY A 163 -2.58 9.89 -5.55
N GLU A 164 -2.79 11.21 -5.59
CA GLU A 164 -3.14 11.90 -6.84
C GLU A 164 -1.94 11.87 -7.79
N ILE A 165 -2.20 11.56 -9.05
CA ILE A 165 -1.16 11.50 -10.07
C ILE A 165 -1.19 12.85 -10.78
N PRO A 166 -0.13 13.67 -10.67
CA PRO A 166 -0.10 15.03 -11.22
C PRO A 166 -0.16 15.04 -12.75
#